data_AF-A0A0R3QZM0-F1
#
_entry.id   AF-A0A0R3QZM0-F1
#
_cell.length_a   1.000
_cell.length_b   1.000
_cell.length_c   1.000
_cell.angle_alpha   90.00
_cell.angle_beta   90.00
_cell.angle_gamma   90.00
#
_symmetry.space_group_name_H-M   'P 1'
#
loop_
_entity.id
_entity.type
_entity.pdbx_description
1 polymer ?
#
loop_
_entity_poly.entity_id
_entity_poly.type
_entity_poly.pdbx_seq_one_letter_code
_entity_poly.pdbx_strand_id
1 'polypeptide(L)'
;MIMTINMYNISGDTNRDISCTDSLICSEHHRLLWFRMRKHVNNILQFMHHKRYKHKMISMKGDESYIYSLTMRYILCKEVQSVGFMSDGQSDRWPIRCLWNGNAINGTCAPGPPSNQPVFYIKSNEWQQKVKEFRIKIGCNSSDIENANKLDELYVCKERCIQAGIGYISSIFIMTTLFISFTLLLMK
;
A
#
# COMPACT_ATOMS: atom_id res chain seq x y z
N MET A 1 -25.14 29.29 17.23
CA MET A 1 -25.56 27.95 16.77
C MET A 1 -24.32 27.06 16.74
N ILE A 2 -24.06 26.37 17.85
CA ILE A 2 -22.85 25.57 18.06
C ILE A 2 -23.11 24.20 17.43
N MET A 3 -22.39 23.88 16.36
CA MET A 3 -22.51 22.59 15.68
C MET A 3 -21.65 21.58 16.46
N THR A 4 -22.31 20.80 17.31
CA THR A 4 -21.76 19.62 17.98
C THR A 4 -21.30 18.60 16.94
N ILE A 5 -19.99 18.39 16.84
CA ILE A 5 -19.42 17.29 16.07
C ILE A 5 -19.64 16.02 16.89
N ASN A 6 -20.57 15.19 16.44
CA ASN A 6 -20.80 13.86 16.99
C ASN A 6 -19.59 12.96 16.68
N MET A 7 -18.71 12.79 17.68
CA MET A 7 -17.71 11.72 17.75
C MET A 7 -18.45 10.37 17.90
N TYR A 8 -18.80 9.73 16.79
CA TYR A 8 -19.22 8.34 16.82
C TYR A 8 -18.00 7.42 16.71
N ASN A 9 -17.64 6.84 17.86
CA ASN A 9 -17.01 5.54 18.08
C ASN A 9 -16.18 4.93 16.93
N ILE A 10 -14.91 5.30 16.84
CA ILE A 10 -13.85 4.41 16.33
C ILE A 10 -13.46 3.51 17.49
N SER A 11 -14.21 2.43 17.67
CA SER A 11 -13.91 1.39 18.66
C SER A 11 -12.60 0.69 18.29
N GLY A 12 -11.52 1.09 18.95
CA GLY A 12 -10.43 0.22 19.39
C GLY A 12 -9.63 -0.53 18.32
N ASP A 13 -8.68 0.16 17.68
CA ASP A 13 -7.41 -0.48 17.31
C ASP A 13 -6.29 0.40 17.87
N THR A 14 -6.02 0.22 19.16
CA THR A 14 -4.86 0.81 19.84
C THR A 14 -3.61 0.51 19.01
N ASN A 15 -2.82 1.53 18.66
CA ASN A 15 -1.44 1.49 18.13
C ASN A 15 -0.75 0.12 18.26
N ARG A 16 -1.12 -0.84 17.41
CA ARG A 16 -0.42 -2.12 17.28
C ARG A 16 0.45 -1.96 16.06
N ASP A 17 1.74 -1.83 16.33
CA ASP A 17 2.80 -1.89 15.35
C ASP A 17 2.63 -3.14 14.47
N ILE A 18 2.39 -2.94 13.17
CA ILE A 18 2.14 -4.01 12.19
C ILE A 18 3.49 -4.39 11.57
N SER A 19 3.97 -5.62 11.76
CA SER A 19 5.22 -6.04 11.13
C SER A 19 4.97 -6.40 9.66
N CYS A 20 5.55 -5.61 8.75
CA CYS A 20 5.39 -5.74 7.31
C CYS A 20 6.57 -6.41 6.63
N THR A 21 7.74 -6.32 7.27
CA THR A 21 8.93 -7.16 7.04
C THR A 21 9.66 -7.29 8.39
N ASP A 22 10.81 -7.96 8.40
CA ASP A 22 11.69 -8.03 9.58
C ASP A 22 12.21 -6.65 10.02
N SER A 23 12.21 -5.66 9.12
CA SER A 23 12.71 -4.31 9.38
C SER A 23 11.65 -3.21 9.24
N LEU A 24 10.48 -3.50 8.68
CA LEU A 24 9.40 -2.54 8.46
C LEU A 24 8.25 -2.78 9.42
N ILE A 25 8.00 -1.80 10.28
CA ILE A 25 6.87 -1.77 11.21
C ILE A 25 5.92 -0.64 10.78
N CYS A 26 4.71 -0.98 10.37
CA CYS A 26 3.70 0.01 10.01
C CYS A 26 3.06 0.61 11.25
N SER A 27 2.86 1.92 11.14
CA SER A 27 2.21 2.78 12.13
C SER A 27 1.52 3.93 11.41
N GLU A 28 0.72 4.71 12.13
CA GLU A 28 0.04 5.89 11.61
C GLU A 28 1.00 6.95 11.02
N HIS A 29 2.30 6.92 11.36
CA HIS A 29 3.31 7.76 10.71
C HIS A 29 3.34 7.57 9.18
N HIS A 30 3.12 6.36 8.69
CA HIS A 30 3.13 6.04 7.27
C HIS A 30 1.97 6.68 6.51
N ARG A 31 0.87 7.03 7.20
CA ARG A 31 -0.26 7.77 6.62
C ARG A 31 0.19 9.12 6.06
N LEU A 32 1.07 9.82 6.78
CA LEU A 32 1.55 11.15 6.36
C LEU A 32 2.35 11.06 5.05
N LEU A 33 3.20 10.05 4.91
CA LEU A 33 3.94 9.81 3.67
C LEU A 33 2.99 9.47 2.53
N TRP A 34 2.01 8.61 2.79
CA TRP A 34 1.00 8.24 1.80
C TRP A 34 0.16 9.45 1.35
N PHE A 35 -0.27 10.33 2.27
CA PHE A 35 -0.96 11.57 1.93
C PHE A 35 -0.10 12.53 1.09
N ARG A 36 1.21 12.59 1.35
CA ARG A 36 2.13 13.36 0.50
C ARG A 36 2.15 12.83 -0.93
N MET A 37 2.25 11.51 -1.11
CA MET A 37 2.18 10.87 -2.44
C MET A 37 0.83 11.12 -3.12
N ARG A 38 -0.27 10.97 -2.37
CA ARG A 38 -1.63 11.25 -2.88
C ARG A 38 -1.82 12.70 -3.30
N LYS A 39 -1.21 13.67 -2.62
CA LYS A 39 -1.23 15.07 -3.04
C LYS A 39 -0.63 15.25 -4.43
N HIS A 40 0.49 14.57 -4.73
CA HIS A 40 1.07 14.58 -6.08
C HIS A 40 0.12 13.95 -7.10
N VAL A 41 -0.53 12.83 -6.77
CA VAL A 41 -1.55 12.21 -7.63
C VAL A 41 -2.67 13.21 -7.95
N ASN A 42 -3.23 13.87 -6.95
CA ASN A 42 -4.31 14.85 -7.14
C ASN A 42 -3.87 16.02 -8.02
N ASN A 43 -2.65 16.55 -7.82
CA ASN A 43 -2.09 17.60 -8.66
C ASN A 43 -1.92 17.14 -10.12
N ILE A 44 -1.41 15.91 -10.35
CA ILE A 44 -1.28 15.34 -11.69
C ILE A 44 -2.66 15.18 -12.34
N LEU A 45 -3.65 14.64 -11.62
CA LEU A 45 -5.01 14.46 -12.14
C LEU A 45 -5.63 15.80 -12.55
N GLN A 46 -5.47 16.84 -11.72
CA GLN A 46 -5.91 18.19 -12.06
C GLN A 46 -5.20 18.71 -13.32
N PHE A 47 -3.88 18.55 -13.41
CA PHE A 47 -3.12 18.95 -14.61
C PHE A 47 -3.59 18.22 -15.87
N MET A 48 -3.76 16.89 -15.79
CA MET A 48 -4.21 16.05 -16.90
C MET A 48 -5.64 16.41 -17.35
N HIS A 49 -6.53 16.72 -16.40
CA HIS A 49 -7.88 17.21 -16.69
C HIS A 49 -7.83 18.55 -17.46
N HIS A 50 -7.01 19.51 -17.00
CA HIS A 50 -6.86 20.80 -17.67
C HIS A 50 -6.31 20.67 -19.09
N LYS A 51 -5.27 19.83 -19.29
CA LYS A 51 -4.70 19.56 -20.62
C LYS A 51 -5.72 18.96 -21.59
N ARG A 52 -6.66 18.15 -21.09
CA ARG A 52 -7.70 17.50 -21.90
C ARG A 52 -8.78 18.47 -22.36
N TYR A 53 -9.18 19.42 -21.50
CA TYR A 53 -10.29 20.34 -21.77
C TYR A 53 -9.89 21.74 -22.28
N LYS A 54 -8.68 22.21 -22.00
CA LYS A 54 -8.16 23.48 -22.53
C LYS A 54 -6.99 23.20 -23.48
N HIS A 55 -7.24 23.38 -24.77
CA HIS A 55 -6.21 23.45 -25.83
C HIS A 55 -5.22 24.61 -25.65
N LYS A 56 -5.38 25.43 -24.61
CA LYS A 56 -4.56 26.61 -24.35
C LYS A 56 -3.80 26.37 -23.05
N MET A 57 -2.48 26.24 -23.15
CA MET A 57 -1.55 26.44 -22.03
C MET A 57 -1.75 27.88 -21.53
N ILE A 58 -2.76 28.09 -20.68
CA ILE A 58 -2.78 29.27 -19.83
C ILE A 58 -1.62 29.02 -18.88
N SER A 59 -0.53 29.77 -19.09
CA SER A 59 0.59 29.96 -18.17
C SER A 59 0.11 29.74 -16.73
N MET A 60 0.37 28.54 -16.18
CA MET A 60 0.09 28.21 -14.79
C MET A 60 1.16 28.91 -13.95
N LYS A 61 1.12 30.25 -13.90
CA LYS A 61 1.99 31.04 -13.02
C LYS A 61 1.61 30.71 -11.57
N GLY A 62 2.35 29.74 -11.02
CA GLY A 62 2.23 29.13 -9.69
C GLY A 62 2.84 27.71 -9.66
N ASP A 63 3.78 27.45 -10.57
CA ASP A 63 3.96 26.17 -11.27
C ASP A 63 4.86 25.15 -10.55
N GLU A 64 5.66 25.56 -9.56
CA GLU A 64 6.68 24.67 -8.96
C GLU A 64 6.07 23.41 -8.33
N SER A 65 4.92 23.54 -7.66
CA SER A 65 4.26 22.39 -7.01
C SER A 65 3.70 21.39 -8.03
N TYR A 66 3.19 21.86 -9.18
CA TYR A 66 2.72 21.00 -10.26
C TYR A 66 3.87 20.37 -11.01
N ILE A 67 4.91 21.14 -11.33
CA ILE A 67 6.14 20.65 -11.96
C ILE A 67 6.75 19.55 -11.10
N TYR A 68 6.92 19.76 -9.79
CA TYR A 68 7.43 18.75 -8.88
C TYR A 68 6.50 17.52 -8.79
N SER A 69 5.18 17.71 -8.82
CA SER A 69 4.25 16.58 -8.86
C SER A 69 4.38 15.79 -10.16
N LEU A 70 4.62 16.45 -11.30
CA LEU A 70 4.84 15.81 -12.59
C LEU A 70 6.18 15.06 -12.63
N THR A 71 7.23 15.52 -11.93
CA THR A 71 8.47 14.73 -11.79
C THR A 71 8.25 13.48 -10.94
N MET A 72 7.43 13.58 -9.88
CA MET A 72 7.04 12.42 -9.06
C MET A 72 6.19 11.38 -9.81
N ARG A 73 5.61 11.74 -10.97
CA ARG A 73 4.83 10.82 -11.79
C ARG A 73 5.61 9.57 -12.18
N TYR A 74 6.90 9.68 -12.48
CA TYR A 74 7.75 8.52 -12.82
C TYR A 74 7.78 7.49 -11.69
N ILE A 75 7.90 7.95 -10.44
CA ILE A 75 7.91 7.09 -9.24
C ILE A 75 6.53 6.44 -9.08
N LEU A 76 5.45 7.23 -9.22
CA LEU A 76 4.07 6.74 -9.14
C LEU A 76 3.73 5.70 -10.23
N CYS A 77 4.29 5.82 -11.43
CA CYS A 77 4.10 4.84 -12.50
C CYS A 77 4.77 3.50 -12.19
N LYS A 78 5.79 3.47 -11.32
CA LYS A 78 6.55 2.26 -10.98
C LYS A 78 6.12 1.61 -9.66
N GLU A 79 5.44 2.34 -8.79
CA GLU A 79 4.88 1.77 -7.56
C GLU A 79 3.76 0.78 -7.91
N VAL A 80 3.69 -0.34 -7.17
CA VAL A 80 2.82 -1.49 -7.47
C VAL A 80 2.02 -1.99 -6.27
N GLN A 81 2.23 -1.44 -5.07
CA GLN A 81 1.69 -1.99 -3.83
C GLN A 81 0.52 -1.17 -3.29
N SER A 82 0.53 0.15 -3.48
CA SER A 82 -0.44 1.06 -2.87
C SER A 82 -1.13 2.01 -3.87
N VAL A 83 -0.55 2.24 -5.05
CA VAL A 83 -1.08 3.23 -6.01
C VAL A 83 -2.50 2.96 -6.49
N GLY A 84 -2.90 1.68 -6.57
CA GLY A 84 -4.28 1.31 -6.92
C GLY A 84 -5.32 1.91 -5.98
N PHE A 85 -4.94 2.25 -4.74
CA PHE A 85 -5.82 2.85 -3.74
C PHE A 85 -5.75 4.38 -3.67
N MET A 86 -4.74 5.01 -4.29
CA MET A 86 -4.54 6.47 -4.20
C MET A 86 -5.64 7.28 -4.91
N SER A 87 -6.35 6.65 -5.85
CA SER A 87 -7.47 7.29 -6.56
C SER A 87 -8.84 7.08 -5.88
N ASP A 88 -8.91 6.27 -4.82
CA ASP A 88 -10.17 5.98 -4.11
C ASP A 88 -10.47 7.06 -3.06
N GLY A 89 -11.58 7.79 -3.21
CA GLY A 89 -11.95 8.88 -2.29
C GLY A 89 -12.13 8.45 -0.83
N GLN A 90 -12.35 7.15 -0.54
CA GLN A 90 -12.53 6.65 0.81
C GLN A 90 -11.22 6.22 1.48
N SER A 91 -10.14 6.06 0.71
CA SER A 91 -8.88 5.50 1.23
C SER A 91 -8.17 6.39 2.25
N ASP A 92 -8.56 7.65 2.39
CA ASP A 92 -8.02 8.54 3.44
C ASP A 92 -8.33 8.06 4.86
N ARG A 93 -9.48 7.38 5.03
CA ARG A 93 -9.98 6.90 6.32
C ARG A 93 -9.66 5.44 6.58
N TRP A 94 -9.04 4.77 5.61
CA TRP A 94 -8.70 3.37 5.76
C TRP A 94 -7.59 3.19 6.82
N PRO A 95 -7.62 2.08 7.59
CA PRO A 95 -6.55 1.79 8.53
C PRO A 95 -5.22 1.58 7.79
N ILE A 96 -4.11 1.88 8.46
CA ILE A 96 -2.80 1.47 7.95
C ILE A 96 -2.71 -0.05 7.95
N ARG A 97 -2.20 -0.59 6.84
CA ARG A 97 -2.00 -2.01 6.59
C ARG A 97 -0.62 -2.23 6.01
N CYS A 98 -0.12 -3.45 6.16
CA CYS A 98 0.96 -3.91 5.31
C CYS A 98 0.38 -4.42 3.99
N LEU A 99 0.89 -3.88 2.88
CA LEU A 99 0.53 -4.26 1.53
C LEU A 99 1.71 -5.01 0.92
N TRP A 100 1.48 -6.24 0.47
CA TRP A 100 2.52 -7.06 -0.10
C TRP A 100 2.04 -7.71 -1.39
N ASN A 101 2.78 -7.51 -2.46
CA ASN A 101 2.55 -8.23 -3.71
C ASN A 101 3.32 -9.55 -3.61
N GLY A 102 2.68 -10.68 -3.95
CA GLY A 102 3.21 -12.03 -3.73
C GLY A 102 4.67 -12.29 -4.20
N ASN A 103 5.15 -11.47 -5.15
CA ASN A 103 6.49 -11.56 -5.71
C ASN A 103 7.45 -10.41 -5.32
N ALA A 104 7.01 -9.46 -4.49
CA ALA A 104 7.84 -8.32 -4.08
C ALA A 104 8.77 -8.67 -2.92
N ILE A 105 9.99 -8.12 -2.91
CA ILE A 105 11.02 -8.35 -1.86
C ILE A 105 10.70 -7.60 -0.54
N ASN A 106 9.83 -6.61 -0.58
CA ASN A 106 9.43 -5.85 0.61
C ASN A 106 7.93 -5.58 0.54
N GLY A 107 7.26 -5.53 1.69
CA GLY A 107 5.94 -4.93 1.79
C GLY A 107 6.02 -3.41 1.92
N THR A 108 4.89 -2.73 1.76
CA THR A 108 4.74 -1.29 1.99
C THR A 108 3.64 -1.03 2.99
N CYS A 109 3.87 -0.07 3.87
CA CYS A 109 2.86 0.43 4.80
C CYS A 109 2.02 1.53 4.16
N ALA A 110 0.73 1.30 3.99
CA ALA A 110 -0.20 2.26 3.41
C ALA A 110 -1.64 2.01 3.86
N PRO A 111 -2.56 2.98 3.68
CA PRO A 111 -3.99 2.73 3.86
C PRO A 111 -4.46 1.59 2.96
N GLY A 112 -5.08 0.58 3.57
CA GLY A 112 -5.61 -0.60 2.88
C GLY A 112 -7.09 -0.82 3.24
N PRO A 113 -7.89 -1.40 2.34
CA PRO A 113 -9.33 -1.51 2.54
C PRO A 113 -9.67 -2.21 3.88
N PRO A 114 -10.70 -1.74 4.59
CA PRO A 114 -11.08 -2.34 5.86
C PRO A 114 -11.58 -3.77 5.65
N SER A 115 -11.16 -4.66 6.54
CA SER A 115 -11.57 -6.06 6.56
C SER A 115 -11.53 -6.57 8.00
N ASN A 116 -12.42 -7.52 8.31
CA ASN A 116 -12.42 -8.24 9.58
C ASN A 116 -11.43 -9.41 9.59
N GLN A 117 -10.89 -9.79 8.42
CA GLN A 117 -9.91 -10.87 8.31
C GLN A 117 -8.51 -10.37 8.71
N PRO A 118 -7.70 -11.19 9.41
CA PRO A 118 -6.33 -10.82 9.78
C PRO A 118 -5.44 -10.63 8.53
N VAL A 119 -5.70 -11.42 7.49
CA VAL A 119 -5.10 -11.31 6.15
C VAL A 119 -6.19 -11.58 5.14
N PHE A 120 -6.23 -10.79 4.08
CA PHE A 120 -7.02 -11.06 2.88
C PHE A 120 -6.21 -10.67 1.65
N TYR A 121 -6.66 -11.10 0.47
CA TYR A 121 -6.00 -10.77 -0.78
C TYR A 121 -6.97 -10.20 -1.81
N ILE A 122 -6.45 -9.34 -2.66
CA ILE A 122 -7.11 -8.87 -3.88
C ILE A 122 -6.56 -9.72 -5.02
N LYS A 123 -7.45 -10.40 -5.75
CA LYS A 123 -7.06 -11.28 -6.87
C LYS A 123 -6.21 -10.52 -7.88
N SER A 124 -5.25 -11.24 -8.49
CA SER A 124 -4.34 -10.67 -9.48
C SER A 124 -5.08 -9.86 -10.56
N ASN A 125 -6.10 -10.42 -11.22
CA ASN A 125 -6.86 -9.69 -12.25
C ASN A 125 -7.48 -8.37 -11.77
N GLU A 126 -8.06 -8.35 -10.56
CA GLU A 126 -8.63 -7.15 -9.95
C GLU A 126 -7.52 -6.14 -9.61
N TRP A 127 -6.41 -6.59 -9.03
CA TRP A 127 -5.30 -5.71 -8.67
C TRP A 127 -4.62 -5.10 -9.90
N GLN A 128 -4.37 -5.91 -10.91
CA GLN A 128 -3.87 -5.48 -12.22
C GLN A 128 -4.76 -4.40 -12.82
N GLN A 129 -6.09 -4.58 -12.77
CA GLN A 129 -7.04 -3.60 -13.27
C GLN A 129 -6.92 -2.27 -12.50
N LYS A 130 -6.92 -2.30 -11.15
CA LYS A 130 -6.78 -1.08 -10.33
C LYS A 130 -5.50 -0.31 -10.64
N VAL A 131 -4.37 -1.01 -10.77
CA VAL A 131 -3.08 -0.38 -11.09
C VAL A 131 -3.06 0.16 -12.53
N LYS A 132 -3.61 -0.56 -13.51
CA LYS A 132 -3.73 -0.06 -14.89
C LYS A 132 -4.57 1.20 -14.97
N GLU A 133 -5.76 1.19 -14.37
CA GLU A 133 -6.65 2.34 -14.38
C GLU A 133 -5.98 3.57 -13.75
N PHE A 134 -5.27 3.37 -12.63
CA PHE A 134 -4.47 4.41 -12.01
C PHE A 134 -3.41 4.97 -12.97
N ARG A 135 -2.57 4.09 -13.57
CA ARG A 135 -1.49 4.48 -14.49
C ARG A 135 -2.01 5.23 -15.72
N ILE A 136 -3.16 4.82 -16.26
CA ILE A 136 -3.85 5.51 -17.35
C ILE A 136 -4.28 6.92 -16.90
N LYS A 137 -4.93 7.04 -15.73
CA LYS A 137 -5.45 8.32 -15.22
C LYS A 137 -4.34 9.36 -15.02
N ILE A 138 -3.17 8.96 -14.54
CA ILE A 138 -2.04 9.88 -14.32
C ILE A 138 -1.17 10.09 -15.58
N GLY A 139 -1.43 9.36 -16.65
CA GLY A 139 -0.72 9.49 -17.93
C GLY A 139 0.68 8.87 -17.95
N CYS A 140 0.81 7.65 -17.43
CA CYS A 140 2.02 6.83 -17.62
C CYS A 140 2.20 6.41 -19.09
N ASN A 141 3.40 5.97 -19.46
CA ASN A 141 3.66 5.42 -20.80
C ASN A 141 3.05 4.00 -20.95
N SER A 142 2.93 3.52 -22.18
CA SER A 142 2.33 2.22 -22.48
C SER A 142 3.08 1.06 -21.83
N SER A 143 4.41 1.11 -21.77
CA SER A 143 5.22 0.05 -21.14
C SER A 143 4.92 -0.08 -19.65
N ASP A 144 4.83 1.03 -18.91
CA ASP A 144 4.46 1.04 -17.50
C ASP A 144 3.02 0.55 -17.31
N ILE A 145 2.09 0.93 -18.18
CA ILE A 145 0.70 0.43 -18.13
C ILE A 145 0.67 -1.09 -18.35
N GLU A 146 1.37 -1.60 -19.35
CA GLU A 146 1.42 -3.04 -19.67
C GLU A 146 2.14 -3.85 -18.60
N ASN A 147 3.17 -3.29 -17.96
CA ASN A 147 3.86 -3.95 -16.84
C ASN A 147 2.94 -4.24 -15.67
N ALA A 148 1.78 -3.57 -15.56
CA ALA A 148 0.78 -3.93 -14.56
C ALA A 148 0.18 -5.33 -14.79
N ASN A 149 0.24 -5.90 -16.00
CA ASN A 149 -0.19 -7.29 -16.28
C ASN A 149 0.64 -8.36 -15.57
N LYS A 150 1.83 -8.00 -15.09
CA LYS A 150 2.76 -8.92 -14.43
C LYS A 150 2.57 -8.95 -12.91
N LEU A 151 1.57 -8.23 -12.39
CA LEU A 151 1.31 -8.16 -10.97
C LEU A 151 0.47 -9.35 -10.53
N ASP A 152 0.89 -9.99 -9.45
CA ASP A 152 0.12 -11.04 -8.79
C ASP A 152 -0.93 -10.45 -7.86
N GLU A 153 -1.55 -11.29 -7.03
CA GLU A 153 -2.43 -10.82 -5.97
C GLU A 153 -1.73 -9.86 -4.99
N LEU A 154 -2.52 -8.95 -4.44
CA LEU A 154 -2.10 -8.07 -3.36
C LEU A 154 -2.62 -8.62 -2.04
N TYR A 155 -1.71 -8.98 -1.16
CA TYR A 155 -1.99 -9.33 0.23
C TYR A 155 -2.11 -8.06 1.07
N VAL A 156 -3.15 -8.00 1.90
CA VAL A 156 -3.40 -6.93 2.85
C VAL A 156 -3.44 -7.53 4.25
N CYS A 157 -2.43 -7.23 5.07
CA CYS A 157 -2.31 -7.78 6.41
C CYS A 157 -2.61 -6.73 7.48
N LYS A 158 -3.40 -7.15 8.48
CA LYS A 158 -3.72 -6.34 9.66
C LYS A 158 -2.60 -6.35 10.70
N GLU A 159 -1.92 -7.48 10.88
CA GLU A 159 -0.93 -7.64 11.96
C GLU A 159 0.46 -8.01 11.45
N ARG A 160 0.56 -8.97 10.51
CA ARG A 160 1.83 -9.38 9.91
C ARG A 160 1.71 -9.79 8.44
N CYS A 161 2.50 -9.19 7.55
CA CYS A 161 2.93 -9.85 6.31
C CYS A 161 4.43 -10.09 6.48
N ILE A 162 4.93 -11.32 6.37
CA ILE A 162 6.38 -11.59 6.42
C ILE A 162 6.72 -12.36 5.16
N GLN A 163 7.67 -11.84 4.38
CA GLN A 163 8.28 -12.55 3.25
C GLN A 163 9.32 -13.56 3.71
N ALA A 164 8.90 -14.45 4.59
CA ALA A 164 9.60 -15.69 4.86
C ALA A 164 8.53 -16.74 4.68
N GLY A 165 8.65 -17.51 3.58
CA GLY A 165 7.72 -18.57 3.26
C GLY A 165 7.42 -19.39 4.50
N ILE A 166 6.23 -19.21 5.03
CA ILE A 166 5.64 -20.03 6.09
C ILE A 166 6.43 -19.98 7.41
N GLY A 167 5.71 -19.89 8.52
CA GLY A 167 6.24 -20.01 9.89
C GLY A 167 6.78 -21.40 10.23
N TYR A 168 7.58 -22.01 9.36
CA TYR A 168 8.24 -23.28 9.63
C TYR A 168 9.65 -23.12 10.15
N ILE A 169 10.45 -22.09 9.82
CA ILE A 169 11.84 -22.07 10.32
C ILE A 169 11.88 -21.94 11.85
N SER A 170 11.17 -20.98 12.44
CA SER A 170 11.08 -20.85 13.89
C SER A 170 10.45 -22.09 14.55
N SER A 171 9.41 -22.66 13.92
CA SER A 171 8.75 -23.88 14.41
C SER A 171 9.65 -25.12 14.28
N ILE A 172 10.46 -25.22 13.22
CA ILE A 172 11.45 -26.27 12.98
C ILE A 172 12.55 -26.13 14.02
N PHE A 173 13.06 -24.93 14.31
CA PHE A 173 14.04 -24.73 15.38
C PHE A 173 13.49 -25.19 16.73
N ILE A 174 12.25 -24.82 17.08
CA ILE A 174 11.60 -25.28 18.32
C ILE A 174 11.45 -26.82 18.33
N MET A 175 10.90 -27.40 17.26
CA MET A 175 10.69 -28.84 17.14
C MET A 175 12.00 -29.63 17.18
N THR A 176 13.05 -29.14 16.54
CA THR A 176 14.38 -29.77 16.53
C THR A 176 15.01 -29.71 17.92
N THR A 177 14.85 -28.59 18.64
CA THR A 177 15.35 -28.43 20.01
C THR A 177 14.64 -29.38 20.99
N LEU A 178 13.31 -29.52 20.85
CA LEU A 178 12.53 -30.49 21.62
C LEU A 178 12.94 -31.93 21.31
N PHE A 179 13.18 -32.25 20.03
CA PHE A 179 13.60 -33.57 19.62
C PHE A 179 14.96 -33.95 20.20
N ILE A 180 15.94 -33.04 20.17
CA ILE A 180 17.28 -33.24 20.74
C ILE A 180 17.20 -33.39 22.27
N SER A 181 16.35 -32.61 22.94
CA SER A 181 16.18 -32.69 24.38
C SER A 181 15.57 -34.03 24.80
N PHE A 182 14.61 -34.54 24.03
CA PHE A 182 13.97 -35.83 24.28
C PHE A 182 14.93 -37.02 24.06
N THR A 183 15.73 -36.99 22.99
CA THR A 183 16.74 -38.05 22.75
C THR A 183 17.83 -38.05 23.82
N LEU A 184 18.31 -36.88 24.26
CA LEU A 184 19.29 -36.79 25.35
C LEU A 184 18.75 -37.28 26.69
N LEU A 185 17.45 -37.11 26.96
CA LEU A 185 16.78 -37.66 28.16
C LEU A 185 16.63 -39.18 28.11
N LEU A 186 16.44 -39.77 26.93
CA LEU A 186 16.30 -41.22 26.76
C LEU A 186 17.64 -41.99 26.73
N MET A 187 18.75 -41.29 26.46
CA MET A 187 20.09 -41.88 26.47
C MET A 187 20.77 -41.83 27.84
N LYS A 188 20.03 -41.43 28.89
CA LYS A 188 20.50 -41.29 30.27
C LYS A 188 19.76 -42.28 31.16
#